data_AF-A0A3N2RH18-F1
#
_entry.id   AF-A0A3N2RH18-F1
#
_cell.length_a   1.000
_cell.length_b   1.000
_cell.length_c   1.000
_cell.angle_alpha   90.00
_cell.angle_beta   90.00
_cell.angle_gamma   90.00
#
_symmetry.space_group_name_H-M   'P 1'
#
loop_
_entity.id
_entity.type
_entity.pdbx_description
1 polymer ?
#
loop_
_entity_poly.entity_id
_entity_poly.type
_entity_poly.pdbx_seq_one_letter_code
_entity_poly.pdbx_strand_id
1 'polypeptide(L)'
;MYRWATALLRRGAAEPARAAYARAATQGLTEARIEFARMAMHGIGGDTDLSAAHAALAEAERAGSAVAGYFIALMAVGRGDVAAAEHDRRLLAAVRAEYPPALRAAALLFGRRHDDEAAQNACLQLLERAAARGDVIAARLLAERLMRGEGCAPQPQAAAELIGQLNAHGARIELPPIAVGAPAQRDAAPADAVSLADAARPVALTPLSAHPRVAQVDALLSADECRLLVAQAQPSLRPSQTVDERSGLAVPNALRDSSDASLDPAGEDLALRLAQWRMARAAGLDLVHGEHLTVLRYAPGQAYRPHRDYLSPQAQARDRPQAGDRLRTVCVYLNAVEAGGATEFPHAGLAVTPQAGRALVFDNLDADGRPEPASLHAGTPVLAGEKWLATLWLRERPYRPF
;
A
#
# COMPACT_ATOMS: atom_id res chain seq x y z
N MET A 1 -30.65 15.53 -2.47
CA MET A 1 -30.28 14.20 -3.02
C MET A 1 -28.95 13.66 -2.49
N TYR A 2 -27.86 14.43 -2.51
CA TYR A 2 -26.54 13.98 -2.01
C TYR A 2 -26.57 13.33 -0.61
N ARG A 3 -27.13 14.01 0.40
CA ARG A 3 -27.26 13.46 1.77
C ARG A 3 -28.02 12.13 1.84
N TRP A 4 -29.00 11.94 0.96
CA TRP A 4 -29.76 10.69 0.87
C TRP A 4 -28.91 9.57 0.25
N ALA A 5 -28.14 9.86 -0.80
CA ALA A 5 -27.18 8.92 -1.37
C ALA A 5 -26.14 8.46 -0.33
N THR A 6 -25.60 9.39 0.47
CA THR A 6 -24.69 9.05 1.57
C THR A 6 -25.36 8.17 2.63
N ALA A 7 -26.62 8.45 2.98
CA ALA A 7 -27.36 7.63 3.93
C ALA A 7 -27.63 6.21 3.41
N LEU A 8 -27.92 6.07 2.10
CA LEU A 8 -28.06 4.76 1.45
C LEU A 8 -26.77 3.95 1.53
N LEU A 9 -25.63 4.57 1.18
CA LEU A 9 -24.34 3.90 1.21
C LEU A 9 -23.96 3.42 2.63
N ARG A 10 -24.19 4.26 3.66
CA ARG A 10 -23.98 3.88 5.07
C ARG A 10 -24.85 2.72 5.54
N ARG A 11 -25.98 2.47 4.87
CA ARG A 11 -26.89 1.34 5.15
C ARG A 11 -26.60 0.11 4.28
N GLY A 12 -25.51 0.11 3.51
CA GLY A 12 -25.15 -0.98 2.61
C GLY A 12 -25.93 -1.02 1.29
N ALA A 13 -26.77 -0.01 1.01
CA ALA A 13 -27.54 0.07 -0.23
C ALA A 13 -26.70 0.73 -1.35
N ALA A 14 -25.62 0.05 -1.76
CA ALA A 14 -24.61 0.60 -2.67
C ALA A 14 -25.15 0.93 -4.07
N GLU A 15 -25.94 0.05 -4.69
CA GLU A 15 -26.50 0.30 -6.02
C GLU A 15 -27.48 1.50 -6.05
N PRO A 16 -28.48 1.57 -5.15
CA PRO A 16 -29.31 2.77 -5.02
C PRO A 16 -28.50 4.05 -4.71
N ALA A 17 -27.44 3.95 -3.90
CA ALA A 17 -26.57 5.07 -3.59
C ALA A 17 -25.82 5.56 -4.84
N ARG A 18 -25.26 4.65 -5.65
CA ARG A 18 -24.56 4.97 -6.89
C ARG A 18 -25.49 5.70 -7.85
N ALA A 19 -26.71 5.18 -8.05
CA ALA A 19 -27.70 5.81 -8.90
C ALA A 19 -28.12 7.20 -8.39
N ALA A 20 -28.21 7.38 -7.07
CA ALA A 20 -28.53 8.67 -6.46
C ALA A 20 -27.38 9.69 -6.62
N TYR A 21 -26.13 9.27 -6.47
CA TYR A 21 -24.97 10.13 -6.76
C TYR A 21 -24.89 10.49 -8.24
N ALA A 22 -25.13 9.55 -9.15
CA ALA A 22 -25.17 9.82 -10.59
C ALA A 22 -26.21 10.91 -10.93
N ARG A 23 -27.43 10.82 -10.39
CA ARG A 23 -28.47 11.87 -10.59
C ARG A 23 -28.10 13.22 -9.98
N ALA A 24 -27.43 13.22 -8.81
CA ALA A 24 -26.95 14.46 -8.20
C ALA A 24 -25.79 15.08 -9.01
N ALA A 25 -24.93 14.25 -9.59
CA ALA A 25 -23.83 14.67 -10.47
C ALA A 25 -24.36 15.35 -11.74
N THR A 26 -25.38 14.79 -12.39
CA THR A 26 -26.00 15.44 -13.58
C THR A 26 -26.69 16.76 -13.27
N GLN A 27 -27.01 17.03 -12.00
CA GLN A 27 -27.53 18.32 -11.54
C GLN A 27 -26.44 19.34 -11.18
N GLY A 28 -25.18 19.05 -11.46
CA GLY A 28 -24.09 19.99 -11.26
C GLY A 28 -23.35 19.86 -9.93
N LEU A 29 -23.72 18.93 -9.04
CA LEU A 29 -23.09 18.80 -7.73
C LEU A 29 -21.71 18.13 -7.82
N THR A 30 -20.66 18.89 -7.56
CA THR A 30 -19.25 18.46 -7.66
C THR A 30 -18.91 17.31 -6.73
N GLU A 31 -19.38 17.33 -5.48
CA GLU A 31 -19.15 16.27 -4.49
C GLU A 31 -19.83 14.97 -4.92
N ALA A 32 -21.01 15.08 -5.54
CA ALA A 32 -21.71 13.92 -6.08
C ALA A 32 -20.97 13.30 -7.27
N ARG A 33 -20.32 14.12 -8.12
CA ARG A 33 -19.46 13.62 -9.20
C ARG A 33 -18.28 12.82 -8.66
N ILE A 34 -17.63 13.32 -7.61
CA ILE A 34 -16.48 12.64 -6.98
C ILE A 34 -16.92 11.31 -6.37
N GLU A 35 -18.00 11.28 -5.59
CA GLU A 35 -18.48 10.05 -4.98
C GLU A 35 -18.99 9.04 -6.02
N PHE A 36 -19.70 9.49 -7.05
CA PHE A 36 -20.07 8.63 -8.18
C PHE A 36 -18.82 8.03 -8.85
N ALA A 37 -17.80 8.85 -9.12
CA ALA A 37 -16.58 8.41 -9.76
C ALA A 37 -15.84 7.36 -8.91
N ARG A 38 -15.69 7.60 -7.61
CA ARG A 38 -15.08 6.62 -6.69
C ARG A 38 -15.84 5.29 -6.71
N MET A 39 -17.17 5.33 -6.66
CA MET A 39 -17.98 4.12 -6.76
C MET A 39 -17.80 3.40 -8.10
N ALA A 40 -17.75 4.16 -9.21
CA ALA A 40 -17.54 3.60 -10.54
C ALA A 40 -16.12 3.03 -10.74
N MET A 41 -15.09 3.63 -10.14
CA MET A 41 -13.71 3.12 -10.18
C MET A 41 -13.58 1.72 -9.57
N HIS A 42 -14.30 1.49 -8.47
CA HIS A 42 -14.16 0.26 -7.67
C HIS A 42 -15.32 -0.73 -7.86
N GLY A 43 -16.26 -0.45 -8.78
CA GLY A 43 -17.44 -1.30 -8.98
C GLY A 43 -18.36 -1.38 -7.76
N ILE A 44 -18.43 -0.31 -6.95
CA ILE A 44 -19.30 -0.28 -5.77
C ILE A 44 -20.72 0.07 -6.24
N GLY A 45 -21.65 -0.85 -6.06
CA GLY A 45 -23.05 -0.65 -6.47
C GLY A 45 -23.27 -0.72 -7.99
N GLY A 46 -22.42 -1.46 -8.71
CA GLY A 46 -22.54 -1.74 -10.15
C GLY A 46 -21.18 -2.10 -10.76
N ASP A 47 -21.10 -2.32 -12.06
CA ASP A 47 -19.82 -2.67 -12.71
C ASP A 47 -18.78 -1.54 -12.65
N THR A 48 -17.50 -1.92 -12.75
CA THR A 48 -16.42 -0.95 -12.88
C THR A 48 -16.57 -0.18 -14.20
N ASP A 49 -16.52 1.15 -14.12
CA ASP A 49 -16.58 2.03 -15.29
C ASP A 49 -15.58 3.18 -15.12
N LEU A 50 -14.34 2.91 -15.54
CA LEU A 50 -13.25 3.89 -15.45
C LEU A 50 -13.45 5.09 -16.37
N SER A 51 -14.16 4.91 -17.49
CA SER A 51 -14.45 5.99 -18.43
C SER A 51 -15.41 6.99 -17.81
N ALA A 52 -16.53 6.52 -17.26
CA ALA A 52 -17.48 7.37 -16.56
C ALA A 52 -16.87 8.01 -15.30
N ALA A 53 -16.05 7.26 -14.56
CA ALA A 53 -15.33 7.81 -13.42
C ALA A 53 -14.42 8.97 -13.82
N HIS A 54 -13.57 8.76 -14.83
CA HIS A 54 -12.66 9.79 -15.31
C HIS A 54 -13.42 11.01 -15.85
N ALA A 55 -14.49 10.81 -16.60
CA ALA A 55 -15.32 11.90 -17.12
C ALA A 55 -15.93 12.75 -15.99
N ALA A 56 -16.50 12.10 -14.97
CA ALA A 56 -17.07 12.78 -13.81
C ALA A 56 -16.01 13.56 -13.00
N LEU A 57 -14.82 12.97 -12.80
CA LEU A 57 -13.71 13.65 -12.13
C LEU A 57 -13.19 14.83 -12.95
N ALA A 58 -13.02 14.67 -14.27
CA ALA A 58 -12.53 15.74 -15.14
C ALA A 58 -13.50 16.93 -15.17
N GLU A 59 -14.82 16.67 -15.12
CA GLU A 59 -15.81 17.73 -14.99
C GLU A 59 -15.74 18.42 -13.62
N ALA A 60 -15.59 17.66 -12.53
CA ALA A 60 -15.41 18.20 -11.19
C ALA A 60 -14.10 19.00 -11.04
N GLU A 61 -13.01 18.57 -11.68
CA GLU A 61 -11.74 19.29 -11.74
C GLU A 61 -11.90 20.61 -12.49
N ARG A 62 -12.57 20.62 -13.66
CA ARG A 62 -12.92 21.85 -14.40
C ARG A 62 -13.81 22.80 -13.59
N ALA A 63 -14.64 22.27 -12.71
CA ALA A 63 -15.43 23.06 -11.75
C ALA A 63 -14.62 23.56 -10.54
N GLY A 64 -13.31 23.35 -10.50
CA GLY A 64 -12.40 23.86 -9.47
C GLY A 64 -12.10 22.90 -8.32
N SER A 65 -12.55 21.64 -8.38
CA SER A 65 -12.27 20.67 -7.32
C SER A 65 -10.86 20.08 -7.41
N ALA A 66 -9.99 20.50 -6.50
CA ALA A 66 -8.66 19.90 -6.34
C ALA A 66 -8.72 18.43 -5.90
N VAL A 67 -9.76 18.02 -5.16
CA VAL A 67 -9.98 16.62 -4.76
C VAL A 67 -10.27 15.74 -5.97
N ALA A 68 -10.98 16.26 -6.97
CA ALA A 68 -11.21 15.52 -8.22
C ALA A 68 -9.90 15.30 -8.99
N GLY A 69 -9.05 16.32 -9.08
CA GLY A 69 -7.70 16.22 -9.63
C GLY A 69 -6.84 15.17 -8.90
N TYR A 70 -6.92 15.12 -7.57
CA TYR A 70 -6.26 14.08 -6.78
C TYR A 70 -6.68 12.66 -7.19
N PHE A 71 -7.97 12.40 -7.37
CA PHE A 71 -8.44 11.07 -7.80
C PHE A 71 -8.05 10.75 -9.25
N ILE A 72 -7.97 11.76 -10.13
CA ILE A 72 -7.40 11.57 -11.48
C ILE A 72 -5.93 11.16 -11.41
N ALA A 73 -5.15 11.78 -10.51
CA ALA A 73 -3.77 11.37 -10.26
C ALA A 73 -3.70 9.94 -9.70
N LEU A 74 -4.56 9.59 -8.74
CA LEU A 74 -4.64 8.24 -8.19
C LEU A 74 -4.89 7.18 -9.27
N MET A 75 -5.81 7.44 -10.20
CA MET A 75 -6.11 6.54 -11.33
C MET A 75 -4.93 6.36 -12.30
N ALA A 76 -4.05 7.35 -12.41
CA ALA A 76 -2.89 7.28 -13.29
C ALA A 76 -1.73 6.50 -12.65
N VAL A 77 -1.62 6.49 -11.31
CA VAL A 77 -0.52 5.84 -10.59
C VAL A 77 -0.67 4.31 -10.63
N GLY A 78 0.31 3.66 -11.26
CA GLY A 78 0.38 2.19 -11.33
C GLY A 78 0.39 1.60 -12.73
N ARG A 79 0.38 2.43 -13.79
CA ARG A 79 0.49 2.03 -15.20
C ARG A 79 1.54 2.85 -15.94
N GLY A 80 2.43 2.16 -16.66
CA GLY A 80 3.36 2.75 -17.62
C GLY A 80 4.21 3.91 -17.08
N ASP A 81 4.76 4.70 -18.00
CA ASP A 81 5.45 5.94 -17.67
C ASP A 81 4.42 7.07 -17.60
N VAL A 82 3.88 7.28 -16.40
CA VAL A 82 2.93 8.36 -16.12
C VAL A 82 3.55 9.70 -16.53
N ALA A 83 2.78 10.54 -17.25
CA ALA A 83 3.15 11.92 -17.54
C ALA A 83 3.21 12.73 -16.23
N ALA A 84 4.36 12.65 -15.54
CA ALA A 84 4.53 12.99 -14.13
C ALA A 84 4.03 14.39 -13.77
N ALA A 85 4.38 15.40 -14.58
CA ALA A 85 4.20 16.80 -14.23
C ALA A 85 2.74 17.25 -14.06
N GLU A 86 1.78 16.67 -14.81
CA GLU A 86 0.36 17.02 -14.64
C GLU A 86 -0.20 16.42 -13.33
N HIS A 87 0.18 15.18 -13.03
CA HIS A 87 -0.30 14.50 -11.83
C HIS A 87 0.38 15.03 -10.55
N ASP A 88 1.64 15.47 -10.66
CA ASP A 88 2.34 16.20 -9.60
C ASP A 88 1.61 17.52 -9.29
N ARG A 89 1.21 18.27 -10.32
CA ARG A 89 0.40 19.50 -10.16
C ARG A 89 -0.95 19.23 -9.49
N ARG A 90 -1.61 18.13 -9.83
CA ARG A 90 -2.87 17.70 -9.21
C ARG A 90 -2.70 17.37 -7.73
N LEU A 91 -1.65 16.63 -7.36
CA LEU A 91 -1.32 16.38 -5.96
C LEU A 91 -1.08 17.69 -5.22
N LEU A 92 -0.25 18.59 -5.77
CA LEU A 92 0.04 19.89 -5.14
C LEU A 92 -1.18 20.80 -5.03
N ALA A 93 -2.11 20.75 -6.00
CA ALA A 93 -3.37 21.46 -5.91
C ALA A 93 -4.22 20.94 -4.74
N ALA A 94 -4.29 19.63 -4.54
CA ALA A 94 -4.99 19.02 -3.41
C ALA A 94 -4.30 19.30 -2.07
N VAL A 95 -2.98 19.37 -2.03
CA VAL A 95 -2.20 19.84 -0.86
C VAL A 95 -2.56 21.27 -0.50
N ARG A 96 -2.63 22.19 -1.47
CA ARG A 96 -3.06 23.59 -1.24
C ARG A 96 -4.52 23.70 -0.80
N ALA A 97 -5.38 22.77 -1.24
CA ALA A 97 -6.76 22.64 -0.78
C ALA A 97 -6.87 21.92 0.59
N GLU A 98 -5.74 21.58 1.21
CA GLU A 98 -5.65 20.92 2.51
C GLU A 98 -6.38 19.57 2.58
N TYR A 99 -6.41 18.84 1.46
CA TYR A 99 -7.00 17.51 1.42
C TYR A 99 -6.08 16.51 2.18
N PRO A 100 -6.53 15.87 3.28
CA PRO A 100 -5.61 15.16 4.17
C PRO A 100 -4.84 13.99 3.53
N PRO A 101 -5.44 13.14 2.67
CA PRO A 101 -4.68 12.12 1.95
C PRO A 101 -3.61 12.69 1.01
N ALA A 102 -3.83 13.87 0.42
CA ALA A 102 -2.84 14.56 -0.40
C ALA A 102 -1.69 15.11 0.45
N LEU A 103 -2.01 15.72 1.61
CA LEU A 103 -1.01 16.18 2.59
C LEU A 103 -0.11 15.01 3.03
N ARG A 104 -0.70 13.86 3.41
CA ARG A 104 0.05 12.65 3.78
C ARG A 104 0.91 12.13 2.63
N ALA A 105 0.36 12.02 1.41
CA ALA A 105 1.12 11.54 0.26
C ALA A 105 2.33 12.42 -0.06
N ALA A 106 2.16 13.76 -0.04
CA ALA A 106 3.27 14.69 -0.21
C ALA A 106 4.27 14.60 0.94
N ALA A 107 3.81 14.46 2.18
CA ALA A 107 4.69 14.31 3.34
C ALA A 107 5.62 13.10 3.19
N LEU A 108 5.10 11.96 2.74
CA LEU A 108 5.91 10.75 2.55
C LEU A 108 6.90 10.89 1.39
N LEU A 109 6.54 11.60 0.32
CA LEU A 109 7.48 11.91 -0.77
C LEU A 109 8.66 12.75 -0.25
N PHE A 110 8.41 13.77 0.56
CA PHE A 110 9.50 14.55 1.17
C PHE A 110 10.26 13.74 2.23
N GLY A 111 9.57 12.93 3.03
CA GLY A 111 10.16 12.10 4.08
C GLY A 111 11.19 11.09 3.56
N ARG A 112 11.05 10.64 2.31
CA ARG A 112 12.04 9.78 1.63
C ARG A 112 13.39 10.46 1.45
N ARG A 113 13.47 11.79 1.39
CA ARG A 113 14.72 12.56 1.22
C ARG A 113 15.42 12.72 2.56
N HIS A 114 15.88 11.59 3.11
CA HIS A 114 16.41 11.50 4.47
C HIS A 114 17.56 12.50 4.76
N ASP A 115 18.39 12.79 3.75
CA ASP A 115 19.57 13.65 3.89
C ASP A 115 19.28 15.14 3.59
N ASP A 116 18.02 15.51 3.31
CA ASP A 116 17.60 16.89 3.00
C ASP A 116 16.77 17.46 4.15
N GLU A 117 17.39 18.34 4.94
CA GLU A 117 16.76 18.98 6.10
C GLU A 117 15.49 19.75 5.74
N ALA A 118 15.45 20.43 4.60
CA ALA A 118 14.26 21.16 4.16
C ALA A 118 13.11 20.21 3.82
N ALA A 119 13.41 19.09 3.16
CA ALA A 119 12.43 18.05 2.89
C ALA A 119 11.92 17.37 4.17
N GLN A 120 12.82 17.05 5.12
CA GLN A 120 12.40 16.47 6.40
C GLN A 120 11.52 17.43 7.21
N ASN A 121 11.82 18.73 7.20
CA ASN A 121 10.96 19.77 7.78
C ASN A 121 9.60 19.86 7.08
N ALA A 122 9.57 19.83 5.74
CA ALA A 122 8.33 19.85 4.97
C ALA A 122 7.46 18.61 5.27
N CYS A 123 8.06 17.43 5.43
CA CYS A 123 7.38 16.20 5.85
C CYS A 123 6.63 16.41 7.17
N LEU A 124 7.30 16.93 8.20
CA LEU A 124 6.67 17.20 9.51
C LEU A 124 5.49 18.17 9.40
N GLN A 125 5.67 19.30 8.72
CA GLN A 125 4.63 20.31 8.56
C GLN A 125 3.39 19.78 7.82
N LEU A 126 3.60 18.94 6.80
CA LEU A 126 2.52 18.30 6.05
C LEU A 126 1.79 17.24 6.88
N LEU A 127 2.50 16.44 7.68
CA LEU A 127 1.88 15.49 8.62
C LEU A 127 1.07 16.21 9.69
N GLU A 128 1.57 17.32 10.24
CA GLU A 128 0.84 18.15 11.21
C GLU A 128 -0.44 18.73 10.62
N ARG A 129 -0.37 19.31 9.41
CA ARG A 129 -1.55 19.83 8.70
C ARG A 129 -2.58 18.75 8.39
N ALA A 130 -2.14 17.53 8.07
CA ALA A 130 -3.03 16.39 7.85
C ALA A 130 -3.68 15.92 9.16
N ALA A 131 -2.88 15.76 10.23
CA ALA A 131 -3.32 15.36 11.56
C ALA A 131 -4.38 16.33 12.12
N ALA A 132 -4.14 17.65 11.98
CA ALA A 132 -5.09 18.70 12.36
C ALA A 132 -6.45 18.61 11.65
N ARG A 133 -6.54 17.84 10.54
CA ARG A 133 -7.75 17.60 9.77
C ARG A 133 -8.35 16.22 9.98
N GLY A 134 -7.98 15.57 11.09
CA GLY A 134 -8.51 14.26 11.49
C GLY A 134 -7.86 13.08 10.79
N ASP A 135 -6.70 13.29 10.14
CA ASP A 135 -5.95 12.21 9.54
C ASP A 135 -5.19 11.41 10.60
N VAL A 136 -5.84 10.33 11.06
CA VAL A 136 -5.33 9.45 12.12
C VAL A 136 -3.97 8.85 11.78
N ILE A 137 -3.77 8.46 10.51
CA ILE A 137 -2.51 7.85 10.08
C ILE A 137 -1.39 8.89 10.10
N ALA A 138 -1.64 10.09 9.57
CA ALA A 138 -0.65 11.17 9.59
C ALA A 138 -0.31 11.60 11.02
N ALA A 139 -1.29 11.67 11.91
CA ALA A 139 -1.06 11.92 13.33
C ALA A 139 -0.17 10.84 13.96
N ARG A 140 -0.39 9.56 13.63
CA ARG A 140 0.45 8.48 14.15
C ARG A 140 1.89 8.56 13.64
N LEU A 141 2.08 8.87 12.36
CA LEU A 141 3.39 9.08 11.75
C LEU A 141 4.10 10.30 12.34
N LEU A 142 3.39 11.40 12.54
CA LEU A 142 3.92 12.59 13.21
C LEU A 142 4.44 12.24 14.60
N ALA A 143 3.68 11.49 15.39
CA ALA A 143 4.12 11.05 16.71
C ALA A 143 5.42 10.21 16.66
N GLU A 144 5.58 9.31 15.67
CA GLU A 144 6.85 8.58 15.50
C GLU A 144 8.02 9.51 15.21
N ARG A 145 7.84 10.46 14.31
CA ARG A 145 8.91 11.38 13.94
C ARG A 145 9.28 12.30 15.09
N LEU A 146 8.30 12.82 15.84
CA LEU A 146 8.53 13.61 17.05
C LEU A 146 9.26 12.79 18.12
N MET A 147 8.86 11.54 18.34
CA MET A 147 9.52 10.65 19.31
C MET A 147 11.00 10.43 18.98
N ARG A 148 11.31 10.27 17.68
CA ARG A 148 12.63 9.89 17.18
C ARG A 148 13.53 11.07 16.81
N GLY A 149 12.98 12.29 16.73
CA GLY A 149 13.69 13.46 16.23
C GLY A 149 13.97 13.40 14.73
N GLU A 150 13.03 12.89 13.94
CA GLU A 150 13.18 12.80 12.49
C GLU A 150 12.68 14.09 11.83
N GLY A 151 13.62 14.94 11.39
CA GLY A 151 13.33 16.27 10.84
C GLY A 151 13.14 17.36 11.90
N CYS A 152 13.34 17.05 13.18
CA CYS A 152 13.31 18.01 14.28
C CYS A 152 14.10 17.46 15.49
N ALA A 153 14.28 18.26 16.55
CA ALA A 153 14.78 17.71 17.81
C ALA A 153 13.76 16.72 18.42
N PRO A 154 14.18 15.64 19.09
CA PRO A 154 13.26 14.70 19.75
C PRO A 154 12.32 15.40 20.74
N GLN A 155 11.02 15.14 20.60
CA GLN A 155 9.92 15.70 21.40
C GLN A 155 9.03 14.57 21.94
N PRO A 156 9.51 13.72 22.86
CA PRO A 156 8.80 12.55 23.34
C PRO A 156 7.49 12.88 24.09
N GLN A 157 7.42 14.04 24.75
CA GLN A 157 6.21 14.50 25.44
C GLN A 157 5.08 14.81 24.45
N ALA A 158 5.37 15.62 23.42
CA ALA A 158 4.41 15.94 22.35
C ALA A 158 3.95 14.68 21.60
N ALA A 159 4.88 13.75 21.33
CA ALA A 159 4.55 12.45 20.73
C ALA A 159 3.59 11.63 21.62
N ALA A 160 3.85 11.56 22.93
CA ALA A 160 3.01 10.84 23.88
C ALA A 160 1.62 11.47 24.01
N GLU A 161 1.52 12.80 24.01
CA GLU A 161 0.25 13.52 24.00
C GLU A 161 -0.58 13.20 22.75
N LEU A 162 0.05 13.24 21.56
CA LEU A 162 -0.62 12.93 20.30
C LEU A 162 -1.11 11.48 20.27
N ILE A 163 -0.30 10.52 20.73
CA ILE A 163 -0.70 9.12 20.88
C ILE A 163 -1.86 8.97 21.88
N GLY A 164 -1.80 9.68 23.01
CA GLY A 164 -2.87 9.71 24.00
C GLY A 164 -4.19 10.21 23.41
N GLN A 165 -4.16 11.26 22.61
CA GLN A 165 -5.32 11.79 21.89
C GLN A 165 -5.89 10.79 20.89
N LEU A 166 -5.05 10.13 20.09
CA LEU A 166 -5.49 9.09 19.15
C LEU A 166 -6.17 7.93 19.89
N ASN A 167 -5.55 7.45 20.98
CA ASN A 167 -6.09 6.37 21.80
C ASN A 167 -7.43 6.73 22.45
N ALA A 168 -7.60 7.98 22.90
CA ALA A 168 -8.85 8.47 23.48
C ALA A 168 -10.01 8.50 22.45
N HIS A 169 -9.70 8.69 21.17
CA HIS A 169 -10.68 8.65 20.07
C HIS A 169 -10.86 7.25 19.45
N GLY A 170 -10.33 6.20 20.10
CA GLY A 170 -10.45 4.81 19.64
C GLY A 170 -9.50 4.44 18.49
N ALA A 171 -8.62 5.35 18.06
CA ALA A 171 -7.62 5.11 17.03
C ALA A 171 -6.33 4.52 17.64
N ARG A 172 -6.44 3.30 18.19
CA ARG A 172 -5.31 2.59 18.81
C ARG A 172 -4.43 1.96 17.74
N ILE A 173 -3.39 2.68 17.35
CA ILE A 173 -2.38 2.22 16.38
C ILE A 173 -1.02 2.16 17.06
N GLU A 174 -0.55 0.94 17.32
CA GLU A 174 0.77 0.64 17.86
C GLU A 174 1.73 0.34 16.71
N LEU A 175 2.94 0.91 16.74
CA LEU A 175 3.94 0.66 15.72
C LEU A 175 5.14 -0.02 16.38
N PRO A 176 5.68 -1.11 15.82
CA PRO A 176 6.96 -1.64 16.28
C PRO A 176 8.06 -0.60 16.04
N PRO A 177 9.26 -0.79 16.62
CA PRO A 177 10.41 0.02 16.26
C PRO A 177 10.73 -0.13 14.76
N ILE A 178 10.51 0.94 13.98
CA ILE A 178 10.78 0.98 12.54
C ILE A 178 11.80 2.10 12.28
N ALA A 179 12.97 1.69 11.80
CA ALA A 179 14.02 2.57 11.32
C ALA A 179 14.59 1.97 10.02
N VAL A 180 14.77 2.83 9.01
CA VAL A 180 15.32 2.46 7.70
C VAL A 180 16.39 3.48 7.36
N GLY A 181 17.50 3.03 6.78
CA GLY A 181 18.54 3.93 6.28
C GLY A 181 18.09 4.71 5.03
N ALA A 182 19.04 5.40 4.39
CA ALA A 182 18.78 6.12 3.15
C ALA A 182 18.13 5.20 2.09
N PRO A 183 17.10 5.66 1.36
CA PRO A 183 16.42 4.82 0.38
C PRO A 183 17.35 4.32 -0.73
N ALA A 184 17.06 3.12 -1.25
CA ALA A 184 17.78 2.50 -2.37
C ALA A 184 17.90 3.42 -3.60
N GLN A 185 16.89 4.27 -3.78
CA GLN A 185 16.78 5.19 -4.89
C GLN A 185 16.61 6.61 -4.34
N ARG A 186 17.55 7.49 -4.69
CA ARG A 186 17.42 8.92 -4.43
C ARG A 186 16.38 9.54 -5.35
N ASP A 187 15.49 10.35 -4.79
CA ASP A 187 14.55 11.15 -5.55
C ASP A 187 15.32 12.08 -6.50
N ALA A 188 14.83 12.21 -7.74
CA ALA A 188 15.45 13.09 -8.74
C ALA A 188 14.83 14.49 -8.75
N ALA A 189 13.68 14.66 -8.10
CA ALA A 189 12.96 15.92 -8.06
C ALA A 189 13.72 16.99 -7.25
N PRO A 190 13.60 18.27 -7.62
CA PRO A 190 14.08 19.39 -6.83
C PRO A 190 13.59 19.33 -5.37
N ALA A 191 14.37 19.90 -4.46
CA ALA A 191 14.12 19.87 -3.00
C ALA A 191 12.71 20.34 -2.60
N ASP A 192 12.10 21.25 -3.37
CA ASP A 192 10.78 21.84 -3.16
C ASP A 192 9.66 21.23 -4.03
N ALA A 193 9.98 20.27 -4.90
CA ALA A 193 9.03 19.63 -5.81
C ALA A 193 8.63 18.23 -5.34
N VAL A 194 7.41 17.81 -5.67
CA VAL A 194 6.98 16.40 -5.55
C VAL A 194 7.06 15.73 -6.92
N SER A 195 7.40 14.44 -6.96
CA SER A 195 7.27 13.64 -8.18
C SER A 195 6.69 12.26 -7.90
N LEU A 196 5.51 12.00 -8.45
CA LEU A 196 4.87 10.69 -8.39
C LEU A 196 5.66 9.64 -9.21
N ALA A 197 6.37 10.07 -10.25
CA ALA A 197 7.18 9.18 -11.09
C ALA A 197 8.41 8.62 -10.38
N ASP A 198 8.86 9.22 -9.27
CA ASP A 198 9.92 8.63 -8.44
C ASP A 198 9.49 7.26 -7.87
N ALA A 199 8.19 6.97 -7.77
CA ALA A 199 7.66 5.63 -7.48
C ALA A 199 7.86 4.61 -8.61
N ALA A 200 7.91 5.07 -9.85
CA ALA A 200 7.99 4.24 -11.05
C ALA A 200 9.42 3.80 -11.40
N ARG A 201 10.41 4.51 -10.85
CA ARG A 201 11.80 4.39 -11.26
C ARG A 201 12.36 2.99 -10.92
N PRO A 202 13.16 2.39 -11.83
CA PRO A 202 13.79 1.10 -11.58
C PRO A 202 14.78 1.18 -10.41
N VAL A 203 14.84 0.09 -9.64
CA VAL A 203 15.82 -0.09 -8.57
C VAL A 203 16.75 -1.26 -8.90
N ALA A 204 18.03 -1.12 -8.57
CA ALA A 204 18.99 -2.20 -8.74
C ALA A 204 18.74 -3.28 -7.67
N LEU A 205 18.59 -4.53 -8.11
CA LEU A 205 18.46 -5.67 -7.21
C LEU A 205 19.79 -6.39 -7.05
N THR A 206 20.09 -6.82 -5.83
CA THR A 206 21.21 -7.74 -5.54
C THR A 206 20.71 -9.18 -5.73
N PRO A 207 21.22 -9.94 -6.70
CA PRO A 207 20.84 -11.35 -6.88
C PRO A 207 21.34 -12.19 -5.70
N LEU A 208 20.47 -13.04 -5.16
CA LEU A 208 20.76 -13.96 -4.06
C LEU A 208 20.78 -15.43 -4.51
N SER A 209 19.92 -15.78 -5.48
CA SER A 209 19.91 -17.10 -6.11
C SER A 209 19.47 -17.00 -7.57
N ALA A 210 20.01 -17.86 -8.41
CA ALA A 210 19.55 -18.06 -9.78
C ALA A 210 18.42 -19.09 -9.88
N HIS A 211 18.38 -20.07 -8.97
CA HIS A 211 17.40 -21.17 -8.95
C HIS A 211 16.92 -21.46 -7.51
N PRO A 212 15.66 -21.12 -7.16
CA PRO A 212 14.79 -20.22 -7.91
C PRO A 212 15.44 -18.83 -8.02
N ARG A 213 14.98 -18.01 -8.96
CA ARG A 213 15.47 -16.62 -9.03
C ARG A 213 14.97 -15.86 -7.81
N VAL A 214 15.91 -15.45 -6.95
CA VAL A 214 15.66 -14.62 -5.77
C VAL A 214 16.62 -13.45 -5.79
N ALA A 215 16.11 -12.25 -5.58
CA ALA A 215 16.91 -11.05 -5.44
C ALA A 215 16.40 -10.18 -4.30
N GLN A 216 17.26 -9.32 -3.78
CA GLN A 216 16.96 -8.40 -2.69
C GLN A 216 17.25 -6.96 -3.05
N VAL A 217 16.62 -6.05 -2.31
CA VAL A 217 16.98 -4.63 -2.30
C VAL A 217 16.69 -4.07 -0.91
N ASP A 218 17.69 -3.43 -0.32
CA ASP A 218 17.57 -2.78 0.99
C ASP A 218 16.99 -1.38 0.85
N ALA A 219 16.21 -0.94 1.85
CA ALA A 219 15.59 0.38 1.87
C ALA A 219 14.77 0.69 0.59
N LEU A 220 14.02 -0.30 0.08
CA LEU A 220 13.05 -0.08 -0.98
C LEU A 220 11.96 0.89 -0.51
N LEU A 221 11.32 0.53 0.61
CA LEU A 221 10.40 1.39 1.34
C LEU A 221 11.16 2.13 2.42
N SER A 222 10.86 3.42 2.59
CA SER A 222 11.34 4.27 3.67
C SER A 222 10.68 3.90 5.01
N ALA A 223 11.21 4.43 6.10
CA ALA A 223 10.63 4.24 7.43
C ALA A 223 9.16 4.69 7.49
N ASP A 224 8.83 5.83 6.89
CA ASP A 224 7.45 6.35 6.87
C ASP A 224 6.51 5.52 5.99
N GLU A 225 6.97 4.98 4.87
CA GLU A 225 6.18 4.02 4.07
C GLU A 225 5.96 2.71 4.86
N CYS A 226 6.98 2.17 5.54
CA CYS A 226 6.81 0.99 6.40
C CYS A 226 5.80 1.24 7.53
N ARG A 227 5.90 2.38 8.22
CA ARG A 227 4.95 2.78 9.27
C ARG A 227 3.54 2.99 8.73
N LEU A 228 3.40 3.59 7.53
CA LEU A 228 2.12 3.74 6.84
C LEU A 228 1.45 2.38 6.64
N LEU A 229 2.18 1.38 6.13
CA LEU A 229 1.63 0.06 5.86
C LEU A 229 1.18 -0.65 7.14
N VAL A 230 1.98 -0.58 8.22
CA VAL A 230 1.58 -1.13 9.52
C VAL A 230 0.34 -0.40 10.06
N ALA A 231 0.34 0.94 10.02
CA ALA A 231 -0.76 1.75 10.55
C ALA A 231 -2.08 1.52 9.80
N GLN A 232 -2.04 1.36 8.48
CA GLN A 232 -3.22 1.03 7.67
C GLN A 232 -3.74 -0.40 7.93
N ALA A 233 -2.83 -1.36 8.08
CA ALA A 233 -3.19 -2.76 8.24
C ALA A 233 -3.73 -3.10 9.63
N GLN A 234 -3.15 -2.51 10.67
CA GLN A 234 -3.38 -2.93 12.06
C GLN A 234 -4.86 -2.97 12.48
N PRO A 235 -5.72 -1.96 12.17
CA PRO A 235 -7.13 -2.00 12.56
C PRO A 235 -7.92 -3.15 11.93
N SER A 236 -7.42 -3.72 10.83
CA SER A 236 -8.07 -4.78 10.06
C SER A 236 -7.42 -6.15 10.21
N LEU A 237 -6.38 -6.29 11.05
CA LEU A 237 -5.71 -7.57 11.27
C LEU A 237 -6.68 -8.62 11.82
N ARG A 238 -6.68 -9.79 11.18
CA ARG A 238 -7.45 -10.96 11.61
C ARG A 238 -6.57 -12.20 11.56
N PRO A 239 -6.83 -13.25 12.35
CA PRO A 239 -6.13 -14.52 12.20
C PRO A 239 -6.20 -15.02 10.76
N SER A 240 -5.07 -15.47 10.24
CA SER A 240 -4.97 -15.91 8.85
C SER A 240 -5.87 -17.10 8.54
N GLN A 241 -6.61 -17.01 7.44
CA GLN A 241 -7.51 -18.05 6.96
C GLN A 241 -7.05 -18.58 5.60
N THR A 242 -7.29 -19.86 5.34
CA THR A 242 -7.16 -20.47 4.00
C THR A 242 -8.53 -20.88 3.51
N VAL A 243 -8.74 -20.89 2.20
CA VAL A 243 -9.93 -21.49 1.62
C VAL A 243 -9.70 -23.00 1.48
N ASP A 244 -10.49 -23.81 2.17
CA ASP A 244 -10.46 -25.26 2.02
C ASP A 244 -10.82 -25.65 0.58
N GLU A 245 -9.96 -26.42 -0.08
CA GLU A 245 -10.07 -26.73 -1.52
C GLU A 245 -11.32 -27.56 -1.85
N ARG A 246 -11.85 -28.33 -0.90
CA ARG A 246 -13.03 -29.18 -1.10
C ARG A 246 -14.34 -28.44 -0.89
N SER A 247 -14.41 -27.60 0.13
CA SER A 247 -15.64 -26.93 0.55
C SER A 247 -15.75 -25.49 0.07
N GLY A 248 -14.64 -24.86 -0.34
CA GLY A 248 -14.59 -23.45 -0.69
C GLY A 248 -14.80 -22.50 0.49
N LEU A 249 -14.85 -23.03 1.72
CA LEU A 249 -15.05 -22.26 2.95
C LEU A 249 -13.72 -21.79 3.53
N ALA A 250 -13.74 -20.63 4.17
CA ALA A 250 -12.60 -20.14 4.93
C ALA A 250 -12.42 -20.99 6.20
N VAL A 251 -11.27 -21.64 6.34
CA VAL A 251 -10.86 -22.43 7.50
C VAL A 251 -9.61 -21.82 8.13
N PRO A 252 -9.42 -21.93 9.46
CA PRO A 252 -8.16 -21.54 10.10
C PRO A 252 -6.97 -22.20 9.40
N ASN A 253 -5.97 -21.40 9.03
CA ASN A 253 -4.88 -21.87 8.20
C ASN A 253 -3.90 -22.76 9.01
N ALA A 254 -3.88 -24.07 8.79
CA ALA A 254 -2.89 -24.96 9.43
C ALA A 254 -1.45 -24.75 8.93
N LEU A 255 -1.26 -24.05 7.79
CA LEU A 255 0.05 -23.73 7.20
C LEU A 255 0.63 -22.40 7.72
N ARG A 256 -0.18 -21.53 8.31
CA ARG A 256 0.23 -20.20 8.76
C ARG A 256 -0.55 -19.80 10.00
N ASP A 257 0.17 -19.47 11.07
CA ASP A 257 -0.40 -19.07 12.36
C ASP A 257 -0.25 -17.56 12.62
N SER A 258 -0.17 -16.74 11.57
CA SER A 258 -0.10 -15.26 11.65
C SER A 258 -1.46 -14.58 11.75
N SER A 259 -1.44 -13.26 11.91
CA SER A 259 -2.57 -12.38 11.55
C SER A 259 -2.25 -11.65 10.25
N ASP A 260 -3.25 -11.38 9.42
CA ASP A 260 -3.10 -10.58 8.20
C ASP A 260 -4.25 -9.60 7.97
N ALA A 261 -3.97 -8.59 7.15
CA ALA A 261 -4.94 -7.67 6.60
C ALA A 261 -4.67 -7.50 5.10
N SER A 262 -5.66 -7.84 4.28
CA SER A 262 -5.67 -7.47 2.87
C SER A 262 -6.21 -6.05 2.74
N LEU A 263 -5.40 -5.14 2.18
CA LEU A 263 -5.80 -3.75 1.98
C LEU A 263 -6.69 -3.64 0.75
N ASP A 264 -7.94 -3.24 0.95
CA ASP A 264 -8.93 -3.08 -0.11
C ASP A 264 -8.54 -1.92 -1.06
N PRO A 265 -8.49 -2.13 -2.39
CA PRO A 265 -8.24 -1.07 -3.36
C PRO A 265 -9.16 0.15 -3.23
N ALA A 266 -10.40 -0.02 -2.74
CA ALA A 266 -11.32 1.10 -2.52
C ALA A 266 -10.88 2.05 -1.38
N GLY A 267 -10.00 1.58 -0.49
CA GLY A 267 -9.37 2.36 0.56
C GLY A 267 -8.01 2.95 0.18
N GLU A 268 -7.50 2.66 -1.02
CA GLU A 268 -6.19 3.15 -1.45
C GLU A 268 -6.15 4.67 -1.64
N ASP A 269 -5.14 5.29 -1.06
CA ASP A 269 -4.76 6.68 -1.31
C ASP A 269 -3.45 6.72 -2.11
N LEU A 270 -3.02 7.92 -2.51
CA LEU A 270 -1.78 8.08 -3.28
C LEU A 270 -0.55 7.58 -2.52
N ALA A 271 -0.49 7.74 -1.19
CA ALA A 271 0.66 7.30 -0.41
C ALA A 271 0.82 5.77 -0.47
N LEU A 272 -0.28 5.04 -0.22
CA LEU A 272 -0.32 3.59 -0.32
C LEU A 272 -0.08 3.12 -1.77
N ARG A 273 -0.68 3.82 -2.75
CA ARG A 273 -0.52 3.52 -4.17
C ARG A 273 0.94 3.63 -4.62
N LEU A 274 1.64 4.67 -4.20
CA LEU A 274 3.05 4.90 -4.53
C LEU A 274 3.96 3.83 -3.89
N ALA A 275 3.70 3.45 -2.64
CA ALA A 275 4.44 2.36 -1.99
C ALA A 275 4.26 1.02 -2.73
N GLN A 276 3.01 0.67 -3.08
CA GLN A 276 2.75 -0.53 -3.89
C GLN A 276 3.38 -0.45 -5.28
N TRP A 277 3.36 0.72 -5.93
CA TRP A 277 3.94 0.87 -7.25
C TRP A 277 5.45 0.65 -7.21
N ARG A 278 6.12 1.19 -6.20
CA ARG A 278 7.55 0.94 -5.96
C ARG A 278 7.85 -0.55 -5.77
N MET A 279 7.01 -1.27 -5.03
CA MET A 279 7.12 -2.73 -4.91
C MET A 279 6.98 -3.42 -6.28
N ALA A 280 5.95 -3.09 -7.06
CA ALA A 280 5.74 -3.68 -8.38
C ALA A 280 6.91 -3.41 -9.33
N ARG A 281 7.45 -2.19 -9.33
CA ARG A 281 8.57 -1.79 -10.17
C ARG A 281 9.89 -2.45 -9.77
N ALA A 282 10.09 -2.75 -8.49
CA ALA A 282 11.20 -3.61 -8.06
C ALA A 282 11.11 -5.02 -8.67
N ALA A 283 9.91 -5.53 -8.92
CA ALA A 283 9.70 -6.78 -9.65
C ALA A 283 9.69 -6.61 -11.18
N GLY A 284 9.93 -5.41 -11.71
CA GLY A 284 9.91 -5.12 -13.14
C GLY A 284 8.53 -5.18 -13.78
N LEU A 285 7.46 -5.02 -12.99
CA LEU A 285 6.08 -5.06 -13.45
C LEU A 285 5.35 -3.76 -13.06
N ASP A 286 4.27 -3.48 -13.77
CA ASP A 286 3.35 -2.43 -13.39
C ASP A 286 2.40 -2.90 -12.30
N LEU A 287 1.92 -1.95 -11.50
CA LEU A 287 1.11 -2.23 -10.33
C LEU A 287 -0.24 -2.86 -10.69
N VAL A 288 -0.72 -2.70 -11.92
CA VAL A 288 -1.94 -3.38 -12.40
C VAL A 288 -1.85 -4.90 -12.40
N HIS A 289 -0.66 -5.47 -12.38
CA HIS A 289 -0.46 -6.91 -12.20
C HIS A 289 -0.69 -7.33 -10.74
N GLY A 290 -0.66 -6.37 -9.80
CA GLY A 290 -0.75 -6.61 -8.38
C GLY A 290 -2.14 -7.06 -7.94
N GLU A 291 -2.17 -8.14 -7.18
CA GLU A 291 -3.26 -8.44 -6.25
C GLU A 291 -3.36 -7.37 -5.16
N HIS A 292 -4.30 -7.54 -4.24
CA HIS A 292 -4.40 -6.67 -3.07
C HIS A 292 -3.16 -6.82 -2.18
N LEU A 293 -2.60 -5.69 -1.73
CA LEU A 293 -1.47 -5.72 -0.81
C LEU A 293 -1.90 -6.39 0.50
N THR A 294 -1.16 -7.41 0.91
CA THR A 294 -1.43 -8.13 2.16
C THR A 294 -0.34 -7.81 3.17
N VAL A 295 -0.72 -7.30 4.34
CA VAL A 295 0.21 -7.06 5.46
C VAL A 295 0.00 -8.14 6.51
N LEU A 296 1.08 -8.82 6.87
CA LEU A 296 1.11 -9.91 7.83
C LEU A 296 1.84 -9.49 9.11
N ARG A 297 1.38 -10.01 10.24
CA ARG A 297 2.00 -9.87 11.57
C ARG A 297 2.22 -11.25 12.19
N TYR A 298 3.46 -11.51 12.63
CA TYR A 298 3.86 -12.71 13.36
C TYR A 298 4.33 -12.32 14.77
N ALA A 299 3.68 -12.87 15.78
CA ALA A 299 4.08 -12.84 17.18
C ALA A 299 5.14 -13.92 17.48
N PRO A 300 5.80 -13.90 18.67
CA PRO A 300 6.72 -14.96 19.06
C PRO A 300 6.09 -16.35 18.94
N GLY A 301 6.85 -17.30 18.38
CA GLY A 301 6.42 -18.67 18.06
C GLY A 301 5.74 -18.82 16.71
N GLN A 302 5.15 -17.76 16.14
CA GLN A 302 4.44 -17.83 14.87
C GLN A 302 5.40 -17.92 13.68
N ALA A 303 4.97 -18.64 12.64
CA ALA A 303 5.74 -19.00 11.46
C ALA A 303 4.83 -19.11 10.22
N TYR A 304 5.46 -19.27 9.05
CA TYR A 304 4.77 -19.73 7.84
C TYR A 304 5.47 -21.00 7.38
N ARG A 305 4.75 -22.12 7.40
CA ARG A 305 5.24 -23.39 6.88
C ARG A 305 5.69 -23.26 5.41
N PRO A 306 6.61 -24.13 4.94
CA PRO A 306 7.03 -24.16 3.56
C PRO A 306 5.84 -24.22 2.58
N HIS A 307 5.80 -23.27 1.65
CA HIS A 307 4.75 -23.15 0.65
C HIS A 307 5.30 -22.51 -0.63
N ARG A 308 4.44 -22.40 -1.64
CA ARG A 308 4.72 -21.73 -2.90
C ARG A 308 3.60 -20.75 -3.18
N ASP A 309 3.93 -19.70 -3.90
CA ASP A 309 3.01 -18.60 -4.13
C ASP A 309 2.21 -18.74 -5.42
N TYR A 310 2.67 -19.54 -6.39
CA TYR A 310 1.86 -19.88 -7.56
C TYR A 310 0.56 -20.58 -7.14
N LEU A 311 -0.45 -20.45 -7.98
CA LEU A 311 -1.81 -20.88 -7.70
C LEU A 311 -2.01 -22.34 -8.08
N SER A 312 -2.89 -23.02 -7.35
CA SER A 312 -3.43 -24.29 -7.84
C SER A 312 -4.35 -24.01 -9.04
N PRO A 313 -4.56 -24.99 -9.95
CA PRO A 313 -5.47 -24.82 -11.09
C PRO A 313 -6.88 -24.36 -10.69
N GLN A 314 -7.35 -24.82 -9.53
CA GLN A 314 -8.66 -24.44 -8.97
C GLN A 314 -8.67 -22.98 -8.48
N ALA A 315 -7.62 -22.54 -7.79
CA ALA A 315 -7.49 -21.17 -7.32
C ALA A 315 -7.39 -20.19 -8.51
N GLN A 316 -6.61 -20.55 -9.53
CA GLN A 316 -6.49 -19.77 -10.76
C GLN A 316 -7.83 -19.65 -11.50
N ALA A 317 -8.62 -20.72 -11.58
CA ALA A 317 -9.92 -20.70 -12.24
C ALA A 317 -10.96 -19.81 -11.50
N ARG A 318 -10.83 -19.65 -10.18
CA ARG A 318 -11.80 -18.94 -9.35
C ARG A 318 -11.60 -17.43 -9.31
N ASP A 319 -10.36 -16.96 -9.33
CA ASP A 319 -10.03 -15.55 -9.11
C ASP A 319 -9.33 -14.93 -10.32
N ARG A 320 -10.13 -14.21 -11.12
CA ARG A 320 -9.72 -13.54 -12.36
C ARG A 320 -8.83 -14.44 -13.23
N PRO A 321 -9.35 -15.56 -13.77
CA PRO A 321 -8.56 -16.52 -14.56
C PRO A 321 -7.82 -15.88 -15.75
N GLN A 322 -8.38 -14.80 -16.30
CA GLN A 322 -7.75 -14.00 -17.34
C GLN A 322 -6.46 -13.31 -16.90
N ALA A 323 -6.21 -13.11 -15.60
CA ALA A 323 -4.96 -12.54 -15.08
C ALA A 323 -3.80 -13.56 -15.09
N GLY A 324 -4.10 -14.85 -15.25
CA GLY A 324 -3.10 -15.91 -15.18
C GLY A 324 -2.69 -16.25 -13.74
N ASP A 325 -1.53 -16.89 -13.62
CA ASP A 325 -0.93 -17.24 -12.33
C ASP A 325 -0.10 -16.06 -11.77
N ARG A 326 0.36 -16.18 -10.52
CA ARG A 326 1.28 -15.25 -9.87
C ARG A 326 2.67 -15.48 -10.46
N LEU A 327 3.13 -14.54 -11.26
CA LEU A 327 4.45 -14.55 -11.90
C LEU A 327 5.57 -14.29 -10.90
N ARG A 328 5.40 -13.27 -10.05
CA ARG A 328 6.41 -12.82 -9.06
C ARG A 328 5.77 -12.45 -7.74
N THR A 329 6.54 -12.60 -6.67
CA THR A 329 6.19 -12.09 -5.35
C THR A 329 7.19 -11.02 -4.91
N VAL A 330 6.67 -9.95 -4.31
CA VAL A 330 7.46 -8.95 -3.60
C VAL A 330 7.08 -8.96 -2.12
N CYS A 331 8.05 -9.28 -1.27
CA CYS A 331 7.91 -9.27 0.19
C CYS A 331 8.77 -8.17 0.78
N VAL A 332 8.19 -7.19 1.46
CA VAL A 332 8.93 -6.12 2.15
C VAL A 332 8.80 -6.28 3.65
N TYR A 333 9.91 -6.45 4.35
CA TYR A 333 9.93 -6.44 5.81
C TYR A 333 9.64 -5.01 6.31
N LEU A 334 8.63 -4.85 7.15
CA LEU A 334 8.20 -3.53 7.62
C LEU A 334 8.90 -3.11 8.91
N ASN A 335 9.49 -4.05 9.64
CA ASN A 335 10.32 -3.81 10.81
C ASN A 335 11.51 -4.79 10.86
N ALA A 336 12.51 -4.47 11.69
CA ALA A 336 13.51 -5.45 12.09
C ALA A 336 12.92 -6.38 13.17
N VAL A 337 13.35 -7.65 13.17
CA VAL A 337 12.92 -8.66 14.15
C VAL A 337 14.08 -8.92 15.11
N GLU A 338 13.79 -8.98 16.41
CA GLU A 338 14.80 -9.15 17.46
C GLU A 338 15.52 -10.50 17.34
N ALA A 339 14.78 -11.59 17.14
CA ALA A 339 15.34 -12.90 16.83
C ALA A 339 14.38 -13.78 16.01
N GLY A 340 14.93 -14.58 15.09
CA GLY A 340 14.15 -15.45 14.20
C GLY A 340 13.46 -14.69 13.05
N GLY A 341 12.38 -15.26 12.50
CA GLY A 341 11.54 -14.60 11.51
C GLY A 341 12.11 -14.47 10.09
N ALA A 342 13.25 -15.09 9.79
CA ALA A 342 13.85 -15.13 8.45
C ALA A 342 12.91 -15.73 7.40
N THR A 343 13.05 -15.29 6.14
CA THR A 343 12.45 -15.99 4.99
C THR A 343 13.48 -16.95 4.40
N GLU A 344 13.17 -18.24 4.41
CA GLU A 344 14.04 -19.30 3.92
C GLU A 344 13.57 -19.82 2.57
N PHE A 345 14.53 -20.09 1.68
CA PHE A 345 14.36 -20.80 0.42
C PHE A 345 15.20 -22.08 0.48
N PRO A 346 14.64 -23.22 0.95
CA PRO A 346 15.42 -24.42 1.22
C PRO A 346 16.18 -24.95 0.01
N HIS A 347 15.59 -24.86 -1.19
CA HIS A 347 16.22 -25.33 -2.42
C HIS A 347 17.42 -24.47 -2.86
N ALA A 348 17.50 -23.21 -2.41
CA ALA A 348 18.64 -22.34 -2.64
C ALA A 348 19.66 -22.34 -1.49
N GLY A 349 19.37 -23.02 -0.36
CA GLY A 349 20.17 -22.89 0.86
C GLY A 349 20.25 -21.45 1.38
N LEU A 350 19.21 -20.64 1.11
CA LEU A 350 19.17 -19.21 1.38
C LEU A 350 18.24 -18.92 2.56
N ALA A 351 18.70 -18.06 3.49
CA ALA A 351 17.89 -17.50 4.55
C ALA A 351 18.11 -15.98 4.59
N VAL A 352 17.02 -15.21 4.56
CA VAL A 352 17.08 -13.74 4.57
C VAL A 352 16.49 -13.22 5.87
N THR A 353 17.30 -12.50 6.64
CA THR A 353 16.88 -11.89 7.89
C THR A 353 16.03 -10.63 7.65
N PRO A 354 14.95 -10.44 8.43
CA PRO A 354 14.12 -9.24 8.33
C PRO A 354 14.89 -7.97 8.68
N GLN A 355 14.83 -6.98 7.80
CA GLN A 355 15.31 -5.63 8.03
C GLN A 355 14.28 -4.66 7.47
N ALA A 356 13.86 -3.67 8.25
CA ALA A 356 12.85 -2.72 7.81
C ALA A 356 13.22 -2.10 6.44
N GLY A 357 12.27 -2.06 5.52
CA GLY A 357 12.44 -1.53 4.16
C GLY A 357 13.13 -2.49 3.18
N ARG A 358 13.75 -3.60 3.63
CA ARG A 358 14.31 -4.63 2.74
C ARG A 358 13.18 -5.36 2.04
N ALA A 359 13.33 -5.49 0.72
CA ALA A 359 12.44 -6.26 -0.13
C ALA A 359 13.13 -7.50 -0.69
N LEU A 360 12.37 -8.58 -0.77
CA LEU A 360 12.68 -9.77 -1.55
C LEU A 360 11.78 -9.81 -2.77
N VAL A 361 12.38 -10.10 -3.92
CA VAL A 361 11.71 -10.31 -5.19
C VAL A 361 12.09 -11.70 -5.67
N PHE A 362 11.10 -12.56 -5.91
CA PHE A 362 11.36 -13.91 -6.41
C PHE A 362 10.32 -14.33 -7.45
N ASP A 363 10.78 -15.19 -8.36
CA ASP A 363 9.97 -15.71 -9.47
C ASP A 363 9.25 -16.99 -8.99
N ASN A 364 7.93 -17.04 -9.22
CA ASN A 364 7.08 -18.19 -8.89
C ASN A 364 6.88 -19.12 -10.10
N LEU A 365 7.17 -18.60 -11.29
CA LEU A 365 7.09 -19.32 -12.56
C LEU A 365 8.48 -19.32 -13.22
N ASP A 366 8.77 -20.35 -14.01
CA ASP A 366 9.96 -20.44 -14.84
C ASP A 366 9.83 -19.57 -16.11
N ALA A 367 10.88 -19.58 -16.96
CA ALA A 367 10.91 -18.81 -18.20
C ALA A 367 9.85 -19.24 -19.23
N ASP A 368 9.30 -20.46 -19.11
CA ASP A 368 8.23 -20.99 -19.94
C ASP A 368 6.83 -20.72 -19.33
N GLY A 369 6.76 -20.01 -18.18
CA GLY A 369 5.53 -19.72 -17.46
C GLY A 369 4.98 -20.90 -16.66
N ARG A 370 5.77 -21.95 -16.41
CA ARG A 370 5.35 -23.10 -15.60
C ARG A 370 5.67 -22.85 -14.12
N PRO A 371 4.90 -23.43 -13.18
CA PRO A 371 5.19 -23.33 -11.75
C PRO A 371 6.62 -23.74 -11.42
N GLU A 372 7.39 -22.86 -10.76
CA GLU A 372 8.79 -23.09 -10.34
C GLU A 372 8.80 -23.82 -8.99
N PRO A 373 9.04 -25.14 -8.93
CA PRO A 373 8.96 -25.89 -7.67
C PRO A 373 10.08 -25.49 -6.70
N ALA A 374 11.19 -24.95 -7.21
CA ALA A 374 12.31 -24.48 -6.40
C ALA A 374 11.96 -23.22 -5.59
N SER A 375 10.90 -22.49 -5.96
CA SER A 375 10.37 -21.29 -5.25
C SER A 375 9.76 -21.59 -3.88
N LEU A 376 9.83 -22.85 -3.41
CA LEU A 376 9.43 -23.25 -2.07
C LEU A 376 10.13 -22.36 -1.05
N HIS A 377 9.34 -21.71 -0.21
CA HIS A 377 9.85 -20.81 0.82
C HIS A 377 9.02 -20.86 2.09
N ALA A 378 9.62 -20.44 3.19
CA ALA A 378 9.02 -20.46 4.52
C ALA A 378 9.36 -19.19 5.30
N GLY A 379 8.48 -18.81 6.22
CA GLY A 379 8.81 -17.85 7.28
C GLY A 379 9.20 -18.64 8.52
N THR A 380 10.48 -18.60 8.91
CA THR A 380 10.94 -19.23 10.15
C THR A 380 10.25 -18.61 11.37
N PRO A 381 10.11 -19.36 12.48
CA PRO A 381 9.49 -18.85 13.70
C PRO A 381 10.13 -17.55 14.17
N VAL A 382 9.30 -16.59 14.59
CA VAL A 382 9.77 -15.44 15.36
C VAL A 382 10.14 -15.94 16.76
N LEU A 383 11.38 -15.72 17.20
CA LEU A 383 11.86 -16.16 18.50
C LEU A 383 11.71 -15.06 19.56
N ALA A 384 11.91 -13.80 19.17
CA ALA A 384 11.73 -12.62 20.02
C ALA A 384 11.25 -11.41 19.20
N GLY A 385 10.54 -10.49 19.85
CA GLY A 385 9.91 -9.33 19.21
C GLY A 385 8.66 -9.69 18.39
N GLU A 386 8.46 -9.02 17.27
CA GLU A 386 7.40 -9.33 16.30
C GLU A 386 7.86 -9.04 14.87
N LYS A 387 7.26 -9.68 13.88
CA LYS A 387 7.55 -9.48 12.45
C LYS A 387 6.34 -8.92 11.72
N TRP A 388 6.54 -7.85 10.98
CA TRP A 388 5.60 -7.29 10.03
C TRP A 388 6.15 -7.43 8.61
N LEU A 389 5.31 -7.90 7.69
CA LEU A 389 5.68 -8.19 6.30
C LEU A 389 4.57 -7.71 5.37
N ALA A 390 4.90 -6.94 4.35
CA ALA A 390 3.97 -6.63 3.26
C ALA A 390 4.28 -7.53 2.06
N THR A 391 3.27 -8.23 1.56
CA THR A 391 3.36 -9.12 0.40
C THR A 391 2.48 -8.60 -0.72
N LEU A 392 3.09 -8.40 -1.89
CA LEU A 392 2.43 -8.08 -3.14
C LEU A 392 2.68 -9.20 -4.14
N TRP A 393 1.62 -9.93 -4.50
CA TRP A 393 1.65 -10.91 -5.57
C TRP A 393 1.34 -10.24 -6.90
N LEU A 394 2.16 -10.50 -7.92
CA LEU A 394 2.03 -9.92 -9.25
C LEU A 394 1.69 -11.02 -10.25
N ARG A 395 0.55 -10.88 -10.92
CA ARG A 395 0.03 -11.80 -11.93
C ARG A 395 0.74 -11.66 -13.28
N GLU A 396 0.67 -12.69 -14.12
CA GLU A 396 1.20 -12.65 -15.49
C GLU A 396 0.57 -11.52 -16.33
N ARG A 397 -0.71 -11.25 -16.12
CA ARG A 397 -1.49 -10.23 -16.84
C ARG A 397 -2.17 -9.27 -15.85
N PRO A 398 -2.66 -8.10 -16.31
CA PRO A 398 -3.33 -7.14 -15.43
C PRO A 398 -4.44 -7.80 -14.59
N TYR A 399 -4.24 -7.79 -13.28
CA TYR A 399 -5.21 -8.25 -12.29
C TYR A 399 -6.24 -7.17 -12.01
N ARG A 400 -5.83 -5.89 -11.98
CA ARG A 400 -6.67 -4.75 -11.60
C ARG A 400 -6.72 -3.65 -12.67
N PRO A 401 -7.79 -2.83 -12.71
CA PRO A 401 -8.11 -2.00 -13.87
C PRO A 401 -7.35 -0.66 -13.92
N PHE A 402 -6.72 -0.22 -12.83
CA PHE A 402 -5.80 0.91 -12.77
C PHE A 402 -4.79 0.65 -11.67
#